data_AF-A0A839T9R9-F1
#
_entry.id   AF-A0A839T9R9-F1
#
_cell.length_a   1.000
_cell.length_b   1.000
_cell.length_c   1.000
_cell.angle_alpha   90.00
_cell.angle_beta   90.00
_cell.angle_gamma   90.00
#
_symmetry.space_group_name_H-M   'P 1'
#
loop_
_entity.id
_entity.type
_entity.pdbx_description
1 polymer ?
#
loop_
_entity_poly.entity_id
_entity_poly.type
_entity_poly.pdbx_seq_one_letter_code
_entity_poly.pdbx_strand_id
1 'polypeptide(L)'
;MKNSSVSPDKDFICSDDIRHDFSMAMSAMYQNEVPLYGDLVDLVSDVNAEVLTTHPDIKSQLLHTGEIERLSMERHGAIRLGTAAELSMLRRLFAVMGMHPVGYYDLAPAGVPVHSTAFRALDSHSLHKSPFRVFTSLLRLDLIADETLQQEATATLAQRQIFTTGVIELIEVFEAQGGLTTEQADQFIQEAIETFRWHDKTPVAKALYQRLLNQHPLVADVVGFKGPHINHLTPRTLDIDAVQQGMQARDIPSKAIIEGPPRRACPILLRQTSFKALQEAVGFKVANNSDASHEEYEQGHHTARFGEIEQRGVALTQKGRALYDELLAAARRQLGATPNEDNAAQYNQILTKVFTAFPDDYQTLHDEGLAYFYYQLTDSTLDSEDGQALLAATLTNDDLNKVTNAKLTALINDEVLRIEPIVYEDFLPVSAAGIFQSNLQEAQPSQYDGYSSQQEFERDLGAAIYDEMALYEAMQAQSLEQCLSSVNI
;
A
#
# COMPACT_ATOMS: atom_id res chain seq x y z
N MET A 1 47.02 12.13 30.47
CA MET A 1 45.57 12.04 30.73
C MET A 1 44.86 12.41 29.45
N LYS A 2 44.25 11.42 28.77
CA LYS A 2 43.49 11.63 27.54
C LYS A 2 42.10 12.14 27.93
N ASN A 3 41.77 13.35 27.50
CA ASN A 3 40.39 13.82 27.52
C ASN A 3 39.61 13.03 26.48
N SER A 4 38.68 12.20 26.95
CA SER A 4 37.60 11.64 26.13
C SER A 4 36.68 12.79 25.73
N SER A 5 36.71 13.15 24.45
CA SER A 5 35.65 13.94 23.83
C SER A 5 34.38 13.10 23.85
N VAL A 6 33.47 13.44 24.76
CA VAL A 6 32.07 13.03 24.68
C VAL A 6 31.53 13.70 23.41
N SER A 7 31.23 12.90 22.39
CA SER A 7 30.48 13.33 21.22
C SER A 7 29.15 13.94 21.70
N PRO A 8 28.69 15.07 21.16
CA PRO A 8 27.36 15.57 21.52
C PRO A 8 26.34 14.48 21.16
N ASP A 9 25.41 14.19 22.08
CA ASP A 9 24.20 13.42 21.77
C ASP A 9 23.59 14.06 20.53
N LYS A 10 23.57 13.32 19.42
CA LYS A 10 22.98 13.82 18.19
C LYS A 10 21.48 13.65 18.34
N ASP A 11 20.76 14.75 18.50
CA ASP A 11 19.29 14.79 18.48
C ASP A 11 18.80 14.44 17.06
N PHE A 12 18.70 13.14 16.77
CA PHE A 12 18.11 12.65 15.53
C PHE A 12 16.59 12.54 15.66
N ILE A 13 15.89 12.90 14.60
CA ILE A 13 14.44 12.72 14.50
C ILE A 13 14.11 11.24 14.24
N CYS A 14 12.96 10.77 14.74
CA CYS A 14 12.50 9.42 14.50
C CYS A 14 12.10 9.25 13.03
N SER A 15 12.51 8.14 12.39
CA SER A 15 12.11 7.81 11.01
C SER A 15 10.59 7.75 10.80
N ASP A 16 9.82 7.46 11.85
CA ASP A 16 8.36 7.50 11.82
C ASP A 16 7.81 8.90 11.61
N ASP A 17 8.45 9.90 12.21
CA ASP A 17 8.07 11.31 12.06
C ASP A 17 8.46 11.80 10.65
N ILE A 18 9.65 11.42 10.15
CA ILE A 18 10.05 11.71 8.76
C ILE A 18 9.03 11.10 7.77
N ARG A 19 8.60 9.86 8.01
CA ARG A 19 7.57 9.19 7.18
C ARG A 19 6.23 9.89 7.23
N HIS A 20 5.81 10.33 8.42
CA HIS A 20 4.60 11.10 8.63
C HIS A 20 4.63 12.39 7.81
N ASP A 21 5.68 13.20 7.99
CA ASP A 21 5.83 14.49 7.32
C ASP A 21 5.96 14.34 5.80
N PHE A 22 6.68 13.32 5.33
CA PHE A 22 6.75 12.99 3.91
C PHE A 22 5.37 12.63 3.33
N SER A 23 4.57 11.82 4.04
CA SER A 23 3.21 11.46 3.60
C SER A 23 2.31 12.69 3.47
N MET A 24 2.38 13.61 4.44
CA MET A 24 1.62 14.86 4.41
C MET A 24 2.05 15.77 3.26
N ALA A 25 3.36 15.90 3.03
CA ALA A 25 3.90 16.72 1.96
C ALA A 25 3.60 16.13 0.56
N MET A 26 3.63 14.80 0.41
CA MET A 26 3.17 14.09 -0.79
C MET A 26 1.67 14.31 -1.04
N SER A 27 0.84 14.25 0.00
CA SER A 27 -0.59 14.53 -0.10
C SER A 27 -0.87 15.97 -0.56
N ALA A 28 -0.15 16.94 0.00
CA ALA A 28 -0.28 18.34 -0.39
C ALA A 28 0.17 18.58 -1.84
N MET A 29 1.29 17.96 -2.27
CA MET A 29 1.71 18.00 -3.67
C MET A 29 0.64 17.41 -4.59
N TYR A 30 0.13 16.22 -4.28
CA TYR A 30 -0.84 15.52 -5.12
C TYR A 30 -2.18 16.26 -5.20
N GLN A 31 -2.63 16.90 -4.11
CA GLN A 31 -3.82 17.73 -4.11
C GLN A 31 -3.70 18.97 -5.00
N ASN A 32 -2.54 19.63 -5.01
CA ASN A 32 -2.28 20.76 -5.91
C ASN A 32 -2.25 20.32 -7.38
N GLU A 33 -1.76 19.10 -7.61
CA GLU A 33 -1.59 18.50 -8.92
C GLU A 33 -2.89 17.89 -9.50
N VAL A 34 -3.78 17.40 -8.63
CA VAL A 34 -5.03 16.69 -8.97
C VAL A 34 -6.16 17.19 -8.05
N PRO A 35 -6.90 18.26 -8.42
CA PRO A 35 -7.91 18.86 -7.55
C PRO A 35 -9.00 17.90 -7.06
N LEU A 36 -9.44 16.95 -7.91
CA LEU A 36 -10.43 15.92 -7.55
C LEU A 36 -9.98 15.03 -6.39
N TYR A 37 -8.67 14.90 -6.14
CA TYR A 37 -8.16 14.21 -4.97
C TYR A 37 -8.55 14.94 -3.68
N GLY A 38 -8.50 16.28 -3.68
CA GLY A 38 -8.96 17.08 -2.54
C GLY A 38 -10.44 16.84 -2.23
N ASP A 39 -11.29 16.86 -3.25
CA ASP A 39 -12.73 16.61 -3.10
C ASP A 39 -13.02 15.19 -2.56
N LEU A 40 -12.21 14.20 -2.96
CA LEU A 40 -12.28 12.83 -2.46
C LEU A 40 -11.85 12.76 -0.98
N VAL A 41 -10.75 13.41 -0.59
CA VAL A 41 -10.28 13.43 0.80
C VAL A 41 -11.34 14.05 1.72
N ASP A 42 -11.97 15.15 1.29
CA ASP A 42 -13.06 15.78 2.04
C ASP A 42 -14.27 14.84 2.17
N LEU A 43 -14.66 14.15 1.10
CA LEU A 43 -15.74 13.16 1.13
C LEU A 43 -15.44 12.00 2.10
N VAL A 44 -14.21 11.50 2.08
CA VAL A 44 -13.77 10.44 3.00
C VAL A 44 -13.82 10.90 4.44
N SER A 45 -13.40 12.14 4.71
CA SER A 45 -13.50 12.73 6.05
C SER A 45 -14.95 12.79 6.53
N ASP A 46 -15.88 13.22 5.68
CA ASP A 46 -17.31 13.28 6.01
C ASP A 46 -17.89 11.89 6.31
N VAL A 47 -17.61 10.90 5.45
CA VAL A 47 -18.09 9.51 5.62
C VAL A 47 -17.50 8.88 6.87
N ASN A 48 -16.20 9.06 7.13
CA ASN A 48 -15.56 8.52 8.33
C ASN A 48 -16.16 9.13 9.60
N ALA A 49 -16.42 10.44 9.61
CA ALA A 49 -17.06 11.11 10.75
C ALA A 49 -18.49 10.59 10.99
N GLU A 50 -19.25 10.33 9.92
CA GLU A 50 -20.59 9.73 10.02
C GLU A 50 -20.53 8.31 10.57
N VAL A 51 -19.63 7.46 10.07
CA VAL A 51 -19.45 6.09 10.57
C VAL A 51 -19.08 6.09 12.05
N LEU A 52 -18.10 6.89 12.46
CA LEU A 52 -17.68 7.00 13.87
C LEU A 52 -18.79 7.53 14.80
N THR A 53 -19.76 8.27 14.26
CA THR A 53 -20.91 8.79 15.01
C THR A 53 -22.03 7.75 15.12
N THR A 54 -22.25 6.98 14.05
CA THR A 54 -23.38 6.05 13.92
C THR A 54 -23.07 4.63 14.37
N HIS A 55 -21.79 4.24 14.40
CA HIS A 55 -21.30 2.91 14.76
C HIS A 55 -20.31 3.00 15.93
N PRO A 56 -20.82 3.07 17.19
CA PRO A 56 -19.97 3.23 18.38
C PRO A 56 -19.03 2.03 18.62
N ASP A 57 -19.40 0.85 18.15
CA ASP A 57 -18.61 -0.38 18.13
C ASP A 57 -17.33 -0.20 17.29
N ILE A 58 -17.44 0.28 16.04
CA ILE A 58 -16.28 0.58 15.18
C ILE A 58 -15.38 1.63 15.83
N LYS A 59 -15.97 2.67 16.43
CA LYS A 59 -15.20 3.70 17.14
C LYS A 59 -14.44 3.11 18.32
N SER A 60 -15.06 2.23 19.10
CA SER A 60 -14.41 1.57 20.24
C SER A 60 -13.26 0.68 19.78
N GLN A 61 -13.47 -0.13 18.75
CA GLN A 61 -12.42 -0.95 18.13
C GLN A 61 -11.22 -0.09 17.71
N LEU A 62 -11.45 1.00 16.96
CA LEU A 62 -10.37 1.88 16.50
C LEU A 62 -9.64 2.61 17.65
N LEU A 63 -10.31 2.85 18.78
CA LEU A 63 -9.69 3.37 19.99
C LEU A 63 -8.79 2.30 20.65
N HIS A 64 -9.27 1.06 20.74
CA HIS A 64 -8.51 -0.05 21.31
C HIS A 64 -7.28 -0.39 20.46
N THR A 65 -7.40 -0.37 19.14
CA THR A 65 -6.26 -0.62 18.25
C THR A 65 -5.35 0.58 18.09
N GLY A 66 -5.76 1.79 18.51
CA GLY A 66 -5.01 3.03 18.25
C GLY A 66 -5.11 3.53 16.80
N GLU A 67 -5.92 2.88 15.96
CA GLU A 67 -6.10 3.28 14.56
C GLU A 67 -6.88 4.60 14.40
N ILE A 68 -7.62 5.03 15.42
CA ILE A 68 -8.40 6.27 15.35
C ILE A 68 -7.51 7.51 15.10
N GLU A 69 -6.28 7.50 15.63
CA GLU A 69 -5.33 8.61 15.50
C GLU A 69 -4.73 8.69 14.11
N ARG A 70 -4.51 7.54 13.46
CA ARG A 70 -3.90 7.45 12.12
C ARG A 70 -4.91 7.55 10.97
N LEU A 71 -6.20 7.29 11.21
CA LEU A 71 -7.22 7.13 10.16
C LEU A 71 -7.29 8.30 9.17
N SER A 72 -7.27 9.55 9.65
CA SER A 72 -7.38 10.75 8.80
C SER A 72 -6.12 11.01 7.95
N MET A 73 -5.00 10.39 8.33
CA MET A 73 -3.69 10.58 7.72
C MET A 73 -3.30 9.37 6.86
N GLU A 74 -4.01 8.26 7.05
CA GLU A 74 -3.72 6.97 6.46
C GLU A 74 -3.90 7.00 4.94
N ARG A 75 -2.77 6.76 4.25
CA ARG A 75 -2.68 6.79 2.79
C ARG A 75 -1.79 5.67 2.27
N HIS A 76 -1.93 5.36 0.99
CA HIS A 76 -0.87 4.71 0.23
C HIS A 76 -0.64 5.42 -1.11
N GLY A 77 0.61 5.40 -1.58
CA GLY A 77 0.97 5.82 -2.94
C GLY A 77 1.31 4.62 -3.82
N ALA A 78 1.23 4.80 -5.14
CA ALA A 78 1.76 3.84 -6.10
C ALA A 78 2.66 4.50 -7.14
N ILE A 79 3.80 3.88 -7.42
CA ILE A 79 4.83 4.39 -8.34
C ILE A 79 5.41 3.25 -9.18
N ARG A 80 6.03 3.62 -10.30
CA ARG A 80 6.62 2.66 -11.25
C ARG A 80 8.02 3.10 -11.65
N LEU A 81 8.96 2.18 -11.57
CA LEU A 81 10.37 2.36 -11.89
C LEU A 81 10.73 1.61 -13.17
N GLY A 82 11.77 2.07 -13.85
CA GLY A 82 12.25 1.49 -15.09
C GLY A 82 13.49 0.62 -14.93
N THR A 83 14.27 0.78 -13.85
CA THR A 83 15.55 0.05 -13.69
C THR A 83 15.79 -0.48 -12.28
N ALA A 84 16.61 -1.54 -12.19
CA ALA A 84 17.08 -2.08 -10.92
C ALA A 84 17.85 -1.06 -10.08
N ALA A 85 18.65 -0.19 -10.71
CA ALA A 85 19.39 0.86 -10.01
C ALA A 85 18.45 1.88 -9.35
N GLU A 86 17.34 2.22 -10.03
CA GLU A 86 16.29 3.06 -9.47
C GLU A 86 15.63 2.37 -8.27
N LEU A 87 15.29 1.08 -8.37
CA LEU A 87 14.68 0.32 -7.27
C LEU A 87 15.59 0.23 -6.04
N SER A 88 16.87 -0.06 -6.24
CA SER A 88 17.86 -0.16 -5.16
C SER A 88 18.08 1.17 -4.45
N MET A 89 18.15 2.29 -5.19
CA MET A 89 18.26 3.63 -4.59
C MET A 89 16.97 4.02 -3.87
N LEU A 90 15.81 3.70 -4.44
CA LEU A 90 14.52 4.00 -3.82
C LEU A 90 14.33 3.24 -2.50
N ARG A 91 14.80 1.99 -2.40
CA ARG A 91 14.86 1.25 -1.13
C ARG A 91 15.65 2.02 -0.07
N ARG A 92 16.79 2.63 -0.44
CA ARG A 92 17.61 3.43 0.50
C ARG A 92 16.89 4.70 0.92
N LEU A 93 16.22 5.38 -0.03
CA LEU A 93 15.36 6.54 0.26
C LEU A 93 14.28 6.17 1.27
N PHE A 94 13.54 5.09 1.04
CA PHE A 94 12.49 4.62 1.94
C PHE A 94 13.01 4.15 3.30
N ALA A 95 14.24 3.63 3.37
CA ALA A 95 14.86 3.24 4.64
C ALA A 95 15.09 4.43 5.60
N VAL A 96 15.34 5.65 5.09
CA VAL A 96 15.41 6.88 5.91
C VAL A 96 14.10 7.09 6.69
N MET A 97 12.98 6.71 6.08
CA MET A 97 11.62 6.80 6.62
C MET A 97 11.17 5.53 7.33
N GLY A 98 12.07 4.59 7.64
CA GLY A 98 11.71 3.33 8.31
C GLY A 98 10.75 2.45 7.50
N MET A 99 10.78 2.59 6.17
CA MET A 99 9.93 1.82 5.26
C MET A 99 10.74 0.70 4.62
N HIS A 100 10.21 -0.52 4.71
CA HIS A 100 10.86 -1.75 4.30
C HIS A 100 10.04 -2.45 3.22
N PRO A 101 10.68 -3.21 2.30
CA PRO A 101 9.99 -3.94 1.25
C PRO A 101 9.25 -5.16 1.83
N VAL A 102 7.93 -5.16 1.76
CA VAL A 102 7.04 -6.20 2.28
C VAL A 102 6.16 -6.75 1.17
N GLY A 103 6.06 -8.07 1.09
CA GLY A 103 5.28 -8.78 0.09
C GLY A 103 5.87 -8.69 -1.33
N TYR A 104 5.60 -9.72 -2.11
CA TYR A 104 6.03 -9.82 -3.51
C TYR A 104 4.83 -10.00 -4.44
N TYR A 105 4.73 -9.15 -5.46
CA TYR A 105 3.58 -9.11 -6.36
C TYR A 105 4.04 -9.22 -7.82
N ASP A 106 3.82 -10.37 -8.45
CA ASP A 106 4.07 -10.57 -9.87
C ASP A 106 2.80 -10.31 -10.70
N LEU A 107 2.78 -9.20 -11.45
CA LEU A 107 1.62 -8.82 -12.25
C LEU A 107 1.71 -9.31 -13.72
N ALA A 108 2.81 -9.97 -14.10
CA ALA A 108 2.97 -10.51 -15.46
C ALA A 108 1.88 -11.54 -15.84
N PRO A 109 1.41 -12.44 -14.96
CA PRO A 109 0.30 -13.34 -15.25
C PRO A 109 -1.03 -12.61 -15.52
N ALA A 110 -1.18 -11.38 -15.01
CA ALA A 110 -2.31 -10.50 -15.29
C ALA A 110 -2.10 -9.63 -16.54
N GLY A 111 -1.06 -9.89 -17.33
CA GLY A 111 -0.77 -9.16 -18.57
C GLY A 111 -0.20 -7.76 -18.35
N VAL A 112 0.35 -7.49 -17.17
CA VAL A 112 1.00 -6.22 -16.84
C VAL A 112 2.51 -6.48 -16.69
N PRO A 113 3.40 -5.83 -17.46
CA PRO A 113 4.82 -6.21 -17.54
C PRO A 113 5.64 -5.68 -16.35
N VAL A 114 5.21 -5.97 -15.12
CA VAL A 114 5.87 -5.51 -13.89
C VAL A 114 5.81 -6.57 -12.80
N HIS A 115 6.75 -6.46 -11.87
CA HIS A 115 6.72 -7.09 -10.56
C HIS A 115 6.97 -6.03 -9.48
N SER A 116 6.47 -6.23 -8.26
CA SER A 116 6.36 -5.16 -7.26
C SER A 116 6.57 -5.63 -5.83
N THR A 117 6.78 -4.66 -4.93
CA THR A 117 6.74 -4.80 -3.47
C THR A 117 6.09 -3.57 -2.85
N ALA A 118 5.67 -3.65 -1.59
CA ALA A 118 5.17 -2.51 -0.83
C ALA A 118 6.22 -2.02 0.17
N PHE A 119 6.61 -0.75 0.11
CA PHE A 119 7.44 -0.15 1.15
C PHE A 119 6.56 0.38 2.28
N ARG A 120 6.76 -0.12 3.52
CA ARG A 120 6.01 0.28 4.71
C ARG A 120 6.75 -0.01 6.02
N ALA A 121 6.26 0.54 7.13
CA ALA A 121 6.71 0.15 8.47
C ALA A 121 6.35 -1.32 8.78
N LEU A 122 7.12 -1.94 9.69
CA LEU A 122 7.04 -3.38 9.98
C LEU A 122 6.18 -3.70 11.19
N ASP A 123 6.21 -2.87 12.23
CA ASP A 123 5.58 -3.14 13.53
C ASP A 123 4.42 -2.19 13.84
N SER A 124 3.57 -2.60 14.78
CA SER A 124 2.36 -1.87 15.18
C SER A 124 2.66 -0.46 15.71
N HIS A 125 3.76 -0.25 16.44
CA HIS A 125 4.08 1.05 17.02
C HIS A 125 4.35 2.08 15.90
N SER A 126 5.22 1.72 14.95
CA SER A 126 5.53 2.58 13.81
C SER A 126 4.33 2.75 12.87
N LEU A 127 3.51 1.72 12.69
CA LEU A 127 2.27 1.80 11.90
C LEU A 127 1.21 2.71 12.54
N HIS A 128 1.10 2.78 13.87
CA HIS A 128 0.20 3.71 14.54
C HIS A 128 0.61 5.16 14.34
N LYS A 129 1.92 5.46 14.36
CA LYS A 129 2.41 6.82 14.08
C LYS A 129 2.19 7.22 12.63
N SER A 130 2.58 6.35 11.69
CA SER A 130 2.42 6.61 10.27
C SER A 130 2.30 5.30 9.49
N PRO A 131 1.09 4.91 9.06
CA PRO A 131 0.87 3.73 8.24
C PRO A 131 1.13 4.02 6.76
N PHE A 132 1.93 5.04 6.41
CA PHE A 132 2.14 5.38 5.01
C PHE A 132 2.84 4.22 4.27
N ARG A 133 2.29 3.86 3.10
CA ARG A 133 2.76 2.75 2.25
C ARG A 133 3.01 3.25 0.84
N VAL A 134 4.01 2.69 0.16
CA VAL A 134 4.22 2.94 -1.27
C VAL A 134 4.36 1.63 -2.04
N PHE A 135 3.36 1.31 -2.86
CA PHE A 135 3.42 0.20 -3.80
C PHE A 135 4.37 0.56 -4.94
N THR A 136 5.48 -0.16 -5.06
CA THR A 136 6.55 0.14 -6.02
C THR A 136 6.70 -0.99 -7.01
N SER A 137 6.38 -0.71 -8.27
CA SER A 137 6.55 -1.64 -9.38
C SER A 137 7.86 -1.38 -10.12
N LEU A 138 8.55 -2.45 -10.51
CA LEU A 138 9.67 -2.42 -11.45
C LEU A 138 9.23 -2.96 -12.81
N LEU A 139 9.46 -2.18 -13.87
CA LEU A 139 9.19 -2.59 -15.25
C LEU A 139 10.09 -3.73 -15.69
N ARG A 140 9.47 -4.78 -16.24
CA ARG A 140 10.13 -5.92 -16.87
C ARG A 140 10.37 -5.63 -18.35
N LEU A 141 11.49 -4.97 -18.66
CA LEU A 141 11.88 -4.66 -20.05
C LEU A 141 12.04 -5.92 -20.91
N ASP A 142 12.41 -7.05 -20.30
CA ASP A 142 12.51 -8.36 -20.94
C ASP A 142 11.18 -8.88 -21.51
N LEU A 143 10.04 -8.33 -21.07
CA LEU A 143 8.72 -8.66 -21.59
C LEU A 143 8.30 -7.81 -22.81
N ILE A 144 9.12 -6.83 -23.23
CA ILE A 144 8.89 -6.08 -24.48
C ILE A 144 9.31 -6.95 -25.66
N ALA A 145 8.33 -7.35 -26.49
CA ALA A 145 8.56 -8.28 -27.60
C ALA A 145 9.37 -7.69 -28.78
N ASP A 146 9.21 -6.39 -29.06
CA ASP A 146 10.00 -5.70 -30.08
C ASP A 146 11.40 -5.38 -29.52
N GLU A 147 12.41 -6.16 -29.95
CA GLU A 147 13.81 -6.00 -29.53
C GLU A 147 14.36 -4.60 -29.79
N THR A 148 13.94 -3.93 -30.88
CA THR A 148 14.40 -2.57 -31.18
C THR A 148 13.80 -1.58 -30.20
N LEU A 149 12.49 -1.70 -29.92
CA LEU A 149 11.81 -0.87 -28.92
C LEU A 149 12.36 -1.12 -27.51
N GLN A 150 12.66 -2.37 -27.17
CA GLN A 150 13.28 -2.74 -25.89
C GLN A 150 14.64 -2.05 -25.71
N GLN A 151 15.50 -2.07 -26.74
CA GLN A 151 16.80 -1.40 -26.71
C GLN A 151 16.66 0.11 -26.58
N GLU A 152 15.73 0.73 -27.33
CA GLU A 152 15.45 2.16 -27.23
C GLU A 152 14.92 2.56 -25.84
N ALA A 153 14.01 1.77 -25.27
CA ALA A 153 13.48 1.97 -23.92
C ALA A 153 14.58 1.86 -22.86
N THR A 154 15.43 0.84 -22.97
CA THR A 154 16.58 0.63 -22.08
C THR A 154 17.55 1.81 -22.15
N ALA A 155 17.89 2.27 -23.36
CA ALA A 155 18.78 3.41 -23.55
C ALA A 155 18.20 4.72 -23.01
N THR A 156 16.88 4.91 -23.17
CA THR A 156 16.17 6.08 -22.63
C THR A 156 16.23 6.10 -21.09
N LEU A 157 15.92 4.98 -20.45
CA LEU A 157 15.96 4.83 -19.00
C LEU A 157 17.38 4.97 -18.43
N ALA A 158 18.40 4.50 -19.15
CA ALA A 158 19.80 4.64 -18.73
C ALA A 158 20.30 6.10 -18.70
N GLN A 159 19.65 7.01 -19.41
CA GLN A 159 20.06 8.42 -19.50
C GLN A 159 19.43 9.33 -18.44
N ARG A 160 18.36 8.89 -17.77
CA ARG A 160 17.67 9.74 -16.79
C ARG A 160 18.29 9.63 -15.40
N GLN A 161 18.10 10.68 -14.61
CA GLN A 161 18.43 10.72 -13.18
C GLN A 161 17.16 11.18 -12.45
N ILE A 162 16.57 10.29 -11.66
CA ILE A 162 15.28 10.54 -10.99
C ILE A 162 15.45 11.08 -9.56
N PHE A 163 16.66 10.97 -9.00
CA PHE A 163 16.99 11.45 -7.67
C PHE A 163 17.84 12.71 -7.77
N THR A 164 17.54 13.71 -6.96
CA THR A 164 18.38 14.90 -6.86
C THR A 164 19.71 14.55 -6.19
N THR A 165 20.75 15.36 -6.42
CA THR A 165 22.01 15.20 -5.69
C THR A 165 21.79 15.36 -4.18
N GLY A 166 20.92 16.29 -3.78
CA GLY A 166 20.61 16.57 -2.37
C GLY A 166 20.00 15.37 -1.64
N VAL A 167 19.03 14.66 -2.24
CA VAL A 167 18.45 13.47 -1.60
C VAL A 167 19.47 12.34 -1.47
N ILE A 168 20.35 12.16 -2.48
CA ILE A 168 21.42 11.14 -2.42
C ILE A 168 22.39 11.43 -1.28
N GLU A 169 22.86 12.68 -1.17
CA GLU A 169 23.77 13.11 -0.09
C GLU A 169 23.14 12.91 1.29
N LEU A 170 21.85 13.20 1.46
CA LEU A 170 21.14 13.03 2.73
C LEU A 170 20.91 11.56 3.09
N ILE A 171 20.67 10.69 2.10
CA ILE A 171 20.63 9.24 2.32
C ILE A 171 22.00 8.74 2.80
N GLU A 172 23.09 9.17 2.17
CA GLU A 172 24.45 8.79 2.59
C GLU A 172 24.80 9.30 3.99
N VAL A 173 24.33 10.51 4.35
CA VAL A 173 24.44 11.05 5.71
C VAL A 173 23.68 10.18 6.71
N PHE A 174 22.42 9.81 6.42
CA PHE A 174 21.62 8.95 7.27
C PHE A 174 22.31 7.59 7.49
N GLU A 175 22.79 6.96 6.42
CA GLU A 175 23.48 5.66 6.49
C GLU A 175 24.81 5.74 7.28
N ALA A 176 25.56 6.84 7.12
CA ALA A 176 26.85 7.00 7.80
C ALA A 176 26.71 7.38 9.29
N GLN A 177 25.62 8.08 9.65
CA GLN A 177 25.45 8.63 11.01
C GLN A 177 24.39 7.89 11.85
N GLY A 178 23.55 7.08 11.22
CA GLY A 178 22.44 6.36 11.86
C GLY A 178 21.16 7.18 12.02
N GLY A 179 21.07 8.38 11.45
CA GLY A 179 19.94 9.28 11.60
C GLY A 179 20.14 10.63 10.91
N LEU A 180 19.06 11.42 10.81
CA LEU A 180 19.08 12.81 10.37
C LEU A 180 18.68 13.74 11.52
N THR A 181 19.24 14.94 11.58
CA THR A 181 18.68 16.01 12.44
C THR A 181 17.36 16.52 11.84
N THR A 182 16.58 17.28 12.59
CA THR A 182 15.33 17.89 12.10
C THR A 182 15.54 18.69 10.81
N GLU A 183 16.56 19.55 10.75
CA GLU A 183 16.83 20.37 9.56
C GLU A 183 17.22 19.52 8.34
N GLN A 184 17.96 18.44 8.58
CA GLN A 184 18.34 17.51 7.52
C GLN A 184 17.13 16.70 7.02
N ALA A 185 16.23 16.31 7.92
CA ALA A 185 15.00 15.62 7.58
C ALA A 185 14.05 16.51 6.76
N ASP A 186 13.90 17.79 7.14
CA ASP A 186 13.12 18.76 6.37
C ASP A 186 13.66 18.91 4.94
N GLN A 187 14.98 19.04 4.81
CA GLN A 187 15.63 19.09 3.49
C GLN A 187 15.46 17.77 2.72
N PHE A 188 15.59 16.63 3.39
CA PHE A 188 15.41 15.31 2.80
C PHE A 188 14.01 15.16 2.21
N ILE A 189 12.98 15.58 2.95
CA ILE A 189 11.58 15.52 2.49
C ILE A 189 11.38 16.38 1.24
N GLN A 190 11.90 17.62 1.25
CA GLN A 190 11.79 18.52 0.08
C GLN A 190 12.46 17.93 -1.16
N GLU A 191 13.67 17.40 -1.01
CA GLU A 191 14.44 16.79 -2.11
C GLU A 191 13.82 15.46 -2.59
N ALA A 192 13.29 14.64 -1.68
CA ALA A 192 12.65 13.37 -2.00
C ALA A 192 11.34 13.55 -2.79
N ILE A 193 10.55 14.58 -2.48
CA ILE A 193 9.29 14.88 -3.18
C ILE A 193 9.52 15.17 -4.66
N GLU A 194 10.65 15.79 -5.02
CA GLU A 194 10.98 16.08 -6.42
C GLU A 194 11.11 14.81 -7.28
N THR A 195 11.44 13.65 -6.69
CA THR A 195 11.45 12.37 -7.41
C THR A 195 10.07 11.95 -7.90
N PHE A 196 9.00 12.35 -7.18
CA PHE A 196 7.62 11.89 -7.44
C PHE A 196 6.73 12.96 -8.08
N ARG A 197 7.28 14.15 -8.33
CA ARG A 197 6.55 15.28 -8.91
C ARG A 197 6.13 15.00 -10.35
N TRP A 198 4.93 15.45 -10.72
CA TRP A 198 4.50 15.41 -12.11
C TRP A 198 5.28 16.40 -12.98
N HIS A 199 5.70 15.94 -14.16
CA HIS A 199 6.35 16.77 -15.17
C HIS A 199 5.63 16.65 -16.52
N ASP A 200 5.08 17.77 -16.98
CA ASP A 200 4.35 17.88 -18.24
C ASP A 200 5.27 17.81 -19.49
N LYS A 201 6.58 17.87 -19.32
CA LYS A 201 7.58 17.79 -20.40
C LYS A 201 8.31 16.45 -20.39
N THR A 202 8.05 15.66 -21.43
CA THR A 202 8.67 14.35 -21.62
C THR A 202 10.10 14.48 -22.18
N PRO A 203 11.04 13.60 -21.76
CA PRO A 203 12.38 13.52 -22.34
C PRO A 203 12.40 12.88 -23.74
N VAL A 204 11.32 12.19 -24.14
CA VAL A 204 11.25 11.42 -25.39
C VAL A 204 10.49 12.15 -26.48
N ALA A 205 10.76 11.77 -27.73
CA ALA A 205 9.98 12.23 -28.87
C ALA A 205 8.62 11.53 -28.95
N LYS A 206 7.62 12.24 -29.50
CA LYS A 206 6.23 11.76 -29.63
C LYS A 206 6.14 10.42 -30.37
N ALA A 207 6.97 10.23 -31.39
CA ALA A 207 7.01 8.99 -32.17
C ALA A 207 7.45 7.78 -31.33
N LEU A 208 8.46 7.94 -30.45
CA LEU A 208 8.88 6.88 -29.53
C LEU A 208 7.79 6.62 -28.49
N TYR A 209 7.23 7.68 -27.89
CA TYR A 209 6.13 7.55 -26.95
C TYR A 209 4.94 6.79 -27.53
N GLN A 210 4.53 7.06 -28.78
CA GLN A 210 3.42 6.35 -29.43
C GLN A 210 3.74 4.86 -29.64
N ARG A 211 4.99 4.51 -29.98
CA ARG A 211 5.42 3.10 -30.09
C ARG A 211 5.36 2.39 -28.74
N LEU A 212 5.84 3.04 -27.67
CA LEU A 212 5.74 2.51 -26.31
C LEU A 212 4.28 2.33 -25.88
N LEU A 213 3.41 3.29 -26.22
CA LEU A 213 1.98 3.26 -25.88
C LEU A 213 1.26 2.12 -26.61
N ASN A 214 1.59 1.92 -27.88
CA ASN A 214 1.05 0.81 -28.68
C ASN A 214 1.52 -0.55 -28.16
N GLN A 215 2.73 -0.64 -27.58
CA GLN A 215 3.18 -1.84 -26.89
C GLN A 215 2.36 -2.07 -25.62
N HIS A 216 2.35 -1.09 -24.71
CA HIS A 216 1.58 -1.15 -23.48
C HIS A 216 1.53 0.23 -22.80
N PRO A 217 0.37 0.71 -22.29
CA PRO A 217 0.28 2.04 -21.68
C PRO A 217 1.24 2.25 -20.49
N LEU A 218 1.45 1.21 -19.67
CA LEU A 218 2.43 1.25 -18.57
C LEU A 218 3.87 1.45 -19.06
N VAL A 219 4.24 0.87 -20.21
CA VAL A 219 5.60 1.02 -20.75
C VAL A 219 5.83 2.48 -21.19
N ALA A 220 4.83 3.11 -21.81
CA ALA A 220 4.89 4.53 -22.18
C ALA A 220 4.96 5.46 -20.96
N ASP A 221 4.20 5.14 -19.91
CA ASP A 221 4.18 5.84 -18.62
C ASP A 221 5.55 5.80 -17.92
N VAL A 222 6.18 4.63 -17.85
CA VAL A 222 7.48 4.49 -17.17
C VAL A 222 8.63 5.09 -17.98
N VAL A 223 8.70 4.78 -19.28
CA VAL A 223 9.85 5.15 -20.14
C VAL A 223 9.71 6.58 -20.65
N GLY A 224 8.49 7.06 -20.85
CA GLY A 224 8.20 8.33 -21.50
C GLY A 224 8.40 9.56 -20.61
N PHE A 225 8.60 9.40 -19.30
CA PHE A 225 8.63 10.51 -18.34
C PHE A 225 9.95 10.61 -17.56
N LYS A 226 10.18 11.79 -16.98
CA LYS A 226 11.44 12.14 -16.29
C LYS A 226 11.68 11.32 -15.03
N GLY A 227 10.63 10.96 -14.31
CA GLY A 227 10.70 10.25 -13.04
C GLY A 227 9.42 9.51 -12.72
N PRO A 228 9.41 8.75 -11.61
CA PRO A 228 8.28 7.94 -11.17
C PRO A 228 7.23 8.80 -10.47
N HIS A 229 6.47 9.57 -11.26
CA HIS A 229 5.37 10.36 -10.72
C HIS A 229 4.35 9.49 -9.98
N ILE A 230 3.63 10.09 -9.03
CA ILE A 230 2.57 9.39 -8.29
C ILE A 230 1.47 8.97 -9.27
N ASN A 231 1.23 7.65 -9.39
CA ASN A 231 0.13 7.13 -10.20
C ASN A 231 -1.23 7.43 -9.57
N HIS A 232 -1.30 7.21 -8.26
CA HIS A 232 -2.42 7.54 -7.39
C HIS A 232 -1.93 7.67 -5.95
N LEU A 233 -2.68 8.44 -5.17
CA LEU A 233 -2.59 8.50 -3.73
C LEU A 233 -3.96 8.18 -3.16
N THR A 234 -4.05 7.16 -2.31
CA THR A 234 -5.30 6.53 -1.91
C THR A 234 -5.54 6.80 -0.43
N PRO A 235 -6.61 7.52 -0.04
CA PRO A 235 -6.99 7.67 1.36
C PRO A 235 -7.74 6.44 1.88
N ARG A 236 -7.81 6.26 3.21
CA ARG A 236 -8.61 5.20 3.87
C ARG A 236 -10.01 5.69 4.24
N THR A 237 -11.04 4.94 3.86
CA THR A 237 -12.43 5.10 4.34
C THR A 237 -12.89 3.92 5.20
N LEU A 238 -13.84 4.18 6.10
CA LEU A 238 -14.52 3.17 6.91
C LEU A 238 -15.72 2.53 6.19
N ASP A 239 -16.33 3.21 5.22
CA ASP A 239 -17.40 2.66 4.36
C ASP A 239 -17.17 3.09 2.91
N ILE A 240 -16.61 2.17 2.12
CA ILE A 240 -16.35 2.40 0.68
C ILE A 240 -17.63 2.48 -0.15
N ASP A 241 -18.72 1.83 0.28
CA ASP A 241 -19.99 1.90 -0.45
C ASP A 241 -20.63 3.29 -0.28
N ALA A 242 -20.53 3.88 0.92
CA ALA A 242 -20.96 5.25 1.17
C ALA A 242 -20.10 6.27 0.39
N VAL A 243 -18.78 6.07 0.34
CA VAL A 243 -17.90 6.93 -0.50
C VAL A 243 -18.25 6.78 -1.98
N GLN A 244 -18.46 5.57 -2.50
CA GLN A 244 -18.83 5.38 -3.91
C GLN A 244 -20.16 6.10 -4.26
N GLN A 245 -21.15 6.05 -3.38
CA GLN A 245 -22.40 6.82 -3.54
C GLN A 245 -22.16 8.34 -3.47
N GLY A 246 -21.33 8.79 -2.52
CA GLY A 246 -20.96 10.20 -2.37
C GLY A 246 -20.17 10.75 -3.56
N MET A 247 -19.32 9.93 -4.18
CA MET A 247 -18.56 10.27 -5.39
C MET A 247 -19.52 10.59 -6.54
N GLN A 248 -20.56 9.77 -6.73
CA GLN A 248 -21.60 10.02 -7.74
C GLN A 248 -22.35 11.33 -7.47
N ALA A 249 -22.63 11.64 -6.20
CA ALA A 249 -23.30 12.88 -5.82
C ALA A 249 -22.43 14.15 -6.00
N ARG A 250 -21.09 14.00 -6.00
CA ARG A 250 -20.11 15.07 -6.21
C ARG A 250 -19.55 15.10 -7.65
N ASP A 251 -20.17 14.39 -8.59
CA ASP A 251 -19.73 14.27 -9.99
C ASP A 251 -18.29 13.72 -10.15
N ILE A 252 -17.79 12.95 -9.17
CA ILE A 252 -16.51 12.25 -9.25
C ILE A 252 -16.73 10.92 -9.99
N PRO A 253 -16.09 10.70 -11.16
CA PRO A 253 -16.41 9.56 -12.03
C PRO A 253 -15.86 8.23 -11.50
N SER A 254 -16.56 7.58 -10.57
CA SER A 254 -16.21 6.28 -10.00
C SER A 254 -16.49 5.10 -10.94
N LYS A 255 -15.68 4.05 -10.90
CA LYS A 255 -16.02 2.73 -11.46
C LYS A 255 -17.16 2.08 -10.69
N ALA A 256 -17.97 1.25 -11.35
CA ALA A 256 -19.05 0.51 -10.69
C ALA A 256 -18.55 -0.67 -9.86
N ILE A 257 -17.42 -1.26 -10.25
CA ILE A 257 -16.85 -2.41 -9.54
C ILE A 257 -15.98 -1.94 -8.37
N ILE A 258 -16.22 -2.56 -7.21
CA ILE A 258 -15.33 -2.52 -6.05
C ILE A 258 -14.57 -3.85 -6.02
N GLU A 259 -13.25 -3.77 -6.00
CA GLU A 259 -12.38 -4.93 -5.88
C GLU A 259 -12.24 -5.38 -4.44
N GLY A 260 -11.84 -6.64 -4.25
CA GLY A 260 -11.78 -7.24 -2.92
C GLY A 260 -13.02 -8.08 -2.60
N PRO A 261 -13.24 -8.41 -1.31
CA PRO A 261 -14.45 -9.10 -0.88
C PRO A 261 -15.70 -8.21 -1.05
N PRO A 262 -16.92 -8.78 -0.98
CA PRO A 262 -18.14 -7.98 -0.92
C PRO A 262 -18.21 -7.23 0.43
N ARG A 263 -19.26 -6.42 0.62
CA ARG A 263 -19.57 -5.78 1.92
C ARG A 263 -19.75 -6.86 3.00
N ARG A 264 -19.20 -6.60 4.19
CA ARG A 264 -19.12 -7.54 5.33
C ARG A 264 -19.22 -6.79 6.66
N ALA A 265 -19.73 -7.46 7.68
CA ALA A 265 -19.73 -6.94 9.06
C ALA A 265 -18.32 -6.95 9.66
N CYS A 266 -17.52 -7.98 9.33
CA CYS A 266 -16.11 -8.08 9.66
C CYS A 266 -15.30 -8.00 8.35
N PRO A 267 -14.93 -6.79 7.88
CA PRO A 267 -14.17 -6.63 6.64
C PRO A 267 -12.84 -7.39 6.70
N ILE A 268 -12.45 -8.02 5.58
CA ILE A 268 -11.21 -8.79 5.43
C ILE A 268 -10.36 -8.19 4.31
N LEU A 269 -9.03 -8.29 4.42
CA LEU A 269 -8.08 -7.70 3.47
C LEU A 269 -8.40 -6.20 3.23
N LEU A 270 -8.71 -5.82 2.00
CA LEU A 270 -9.21 -4.49 1.67
C LEU A 270 -10.23 -4.56 0.54
N ARG A 271 -11.05 -3.52 0.46
CA ARG A 271 -11.91 -3.21 -0.68
C ARG A 271 -11.41 -1.93 -1.32
N GLN A 272 -11.39 -1.85 -2.64
CA GLN A 272 -10.89 -0.67 -3.34
C GLN A 272 -11.66 -0.38 -4.62
N THR A 273 -11.74 0.88 -5.00
CA THR A 273 -12.25 1.30 -6.32
C THR A 273 -11.52 2.55 -6.78
N SER A 274 -11.52 2.80 -8.08
CA SER A 274 -10.87 3.98 -8.67
C SER A 274 -11.87 4.86 -9.41
N PHE A 275 -11.49 6.13 -9.60
CA PHE A 275 -12.17 7.03 -10.54
C PHE A 275 -11.32 7.27 -11.79
N LYS A 276 -12.01 7.64 -12.87
CA LYS A 276 -11.43 7.72 -14.20
C LYS A 276 -10.29 8.75 -14.26
N ALA A 277 -9.20 8.39 -14.94
CA ALA A 277 -8.03 9.25 -15.06
C ALA A 277 -8.30 10.58 -15.76
N LEU A 278 -7.58 11.60 -15.30
CA LEU A 278 -7.50 12.88 -15.98
C LEU A 278 -6.66 12.72 -17.25
N GLN A 279 -7.15 13.28 -18.36
CA GLN A 279 -6.33 13.50 -19.55
C GLN A 279 -5.53 14.77 -19.38
N GLU A 280 -4.23 14.66 -19.58
CA GLU A 280 -3.30 15.75 -19.30
C GLU A 280 -2.58 16.17 -20.55
N ALA A 281 -2.41 17.48 -20.72
CA ALA A 281 -1.59 18.01 -21.80
C ALA A 281 -0.11 17.73 -21.48
N VAL A 282 0.59 17.15 -22.46
CA VAL A 282 2.01 16.78 -22.33
C VAL A 282 2.78 17.30 -23.53
N GLY A 283 3.96 17.86 -23.27
CA GLY A 283 4.93 18.29 -24.28
C GLY A 283 5.92 17.16 -24.60
N PHE A 284 6.03 16.82 -25.88
CA PHE A 284 6.98 15.84 -26.41
C PHE A 284 8.19 16.50 -27.04
N LYS A 285 9.40 16.03 -26.71
CA LYS A 285 10.63 16.60 -27.23
C LYS A 285 10.69 16.44 -28.76
N VAL A 286 10.95 17.53 -29.49
CA VAL A 286 11.11 17.44 -30.95
C VAL A 286 12.46 16.79 -31.27
N ALA A 287 12.45 15.72 -32.08
CA ALA A 287 13.67 15.07 -32.53
C ALA A 287 14.43 15.97 -33.51
N ASN A 288 15.76 16.10 -33.33
CA ASN A 288 16.68 16.88 -34.17
C ASN A 288 16.54 18.41 -34.11
N ASN A 289 16.66 19.03 -32.93
CA ASN A 289 16.99 20.45 -32.91
C ASN A 289 18.50 20.64 -33.15
N SER A 290 18.88 21.24 -34.28
CA SER A 290 20.27 21.56 -34.63
C SER A 290 20.87 22.67 -33.76
N ASP A 291 20.05 23.30 -32.92
CA ASP A 291 20.44 24.36 -31.99
C ASP A 291 20.16 23.90 -30.55
N ALA A 292 21.22 23.57 -29.80
CA ALA A 292 21.14 23.07 -28.42
C ALA A 292 20.67 24.13 -27.40
N SER A 293 20.38 25.35 -27.86
CA SER A 293 20.00 26.49 -27.03
C SER A 293 18.49 26.62 -26.79
N HIS A 294 17.64 25.91 -27.53
CA HIS A 294 16.19 25.93 -27.36
C HIS A 294 15.58 24.51 -27.44
N GLU A 295 15.06 24.00 -26.32
CA GLU A 295 14.27 22.77 -26.32
C GLU A 295 12.87 23.06 -26.86
N GLU A 296 12.57 22.55 -28.06
CA GLU A 296 11.24 22.61 -28.67
C GLU A 296 10.39 21.39 -28.28
N TYR A 297 9.10 21.63 -28.04
CA TYR A 297 8.14 20.61 -27.62
C TYR A 297 6.90 20.59 -28.52
N GLU A 298 6.51 19.41 -28.99
CA GLU A 298 5.24 19.15 -29.67
C GLU A 298 4.16 18.77 -28.67
N GLN A 299 2.96 19.35 -28.79
CA GLN A 299 1.84 19.05 -27.88
C GLN A 299 1.23 17.66 -28.13
N GLY A 300 0.79 17.02 -27.05
CA GLY A 300 -0.01 15.80 -27.07
C GLY A 300 -0.68 15.57 -25.72
N HIS A 301 -1.15 14.35 -25.48
CA HIS A 301 -1.85 14.00 -24.25
C HIS A 301 -1.33 12.69 -23.66
N HIS A 302 -1.40 12.58 -22.34
CA HIS A 302 -1.19 11.34 -21.59
C HIS A 302 -2.34 11.12 -20.62
N THR A 303 -2.54 9.87 -20.22
CA THR A 303 -3.57 9.46 -19.25
C THR A 303 -2.86 8.59 -18.22
N ALA A 304 -2.38 9.21 -17.14
CA ALA A 304 -1.60 8.54 -16.09
C ALA A 304 -2.30 8.49 -14.74
N ARG A 305 -2.93 9.61 -14.35
CA ARG A 305 -3.25 9.86 -12.94
C ARG A 305 -4.70 9.52 -12.65
N PHE A 306 -4.90 8.55 -11.78
CA PHE A 306 -6.21 8.11 -11.28
C PHE A 306 -6.29 8.49 -9.81
N GLY A 307 -7.49 8.71 -9.29
CA GLY A 307 -7.67 8.59 -7.86
C GLY A 307 -8.25 7.23 -7.51
N GLU A 308 -7.89 6.76 -6.35
CA GLU A 308 -8.31 5.49 -5.81
C GLU A 308 -8.78 5.72 -4.37
N ILE A 309 -9.67 4.86 -3.89
CA ILE A 309 -10.16 4.85 -2.52
C ILE A 309 -10.12 3.42 -2.00
N GLU A 310 -9.77 3.24 -0.72
CA GLU A 310 -9.73 1.92 -0.09
C GLU A 310 -10.39 1.88 1.29
N GLN A 311 -10.97 0.74 1.62
CA GLN A 311 -11.41 0.36 2.96
C GLN A 311 -10.62 -0.86 3.40
N ARG A 312 -9.87 -0.74 4.50
CA ARG A 312 -9.02 -1.81 5.05
C ARG A 312 -9.75 -2.55 6.17
N GLY A 313 -9.72 -3.88 6.07
CA GLY A 313 -10.25 -4.82 7.06
C GLY A 313 -9.14 -5.58 7.77
N VAL A 314 -9.46 -6.76 8.32
CA VAL A 314 -8.52 -7.59 9.06
C VAL A 314 -7.56 -8.34 8.13
N ALA A 315 -6.30 -8.47 8.55
CA ALA A 315 -5.28 -9.29 7.92
C ALA A 315 -5.62 -10.78 8.04
N LEU A 316 -5.49 -11.52 6.93
CA LEU A 316 -5.79 -12.94 6.89
C LEU A 316 -4.55 -13.81 7.12
N THR A 317 -4.75 -14.95 7.79
CA THR A 317 -3.75 -16.02 7.84
C THR A 317 -3.62 -16.70 6.48
N GLN A 318 -2.63 -17.59 6.31
CA GLN A 318 -2.53 -18.43 5.11
C GLN A 318 -3.84 -19.21 4.83
N LYS A 319 -4.51 -19.71 5.88
CA LYS A 319 -5.78 -20.43 5.77
C LYS A 319 -6.91 -19.51 5.31
N GLY A 320 -7.02 -18.33 5.92
CA GLY A 320 -8.01 -17.32 5.51
C GLY A 320 -7.80 -16.84 4.08
N ARG A 321 -6.54 -16.63 3.68
CA ARG A 321 -6.18 -16.22 2.32
C ARG A 321 -6.54 -17.28 1.29
N ALA A 322 -6.25 -18.55 1.57
CA ALA A 322 -6.62 -19.66 0.69
C ALA A 322 -8.14 -19.75 0.48
N LEU A 323 -8.93 -19.58 1.56
CA LEU A 323 -10.39 -19.54 1.47
C LEU A 323 -10.87 -18.33 0.65
N TYR A 324 -10.28 -17.15 0.87
CA TYR A 324 -10.58 -15.95 0.08
C TYR A 324 -10.36 -16.19 -1.41
N ASP A 325 -9.19 -16.73 -1.79
CA ASP A 325 -8.84 -16.99 -3.19
C ASP A 325 -9.75 -18.05 -3.82
N GLU A 326 -10.11 -19.10 -3.08
CA GLU A 326 -11.06 -20.12 -3.53
C GLU A 326 -12.43 -19.51 -3.86
N LEU A 327 -12.96 -18.69 -2.95
CA LEU A 327 -14.28 -18.06 -3.11
C LEU A 327 -14.28 -17.01 -4.22
N LEU A 328 -13.21 -16.21 -4.35
CA LEU A 328 -13.07 -15.28 -5.46
C LEU A 328 -13.00 -15.99 -6.81
N ALA A 329 -12.23 -17.08 -6.89
CA ALA A 329 -12.16 -17.92 -8.09
C ALA A 329 -13.51 -18.59 -8.41
N ALA A 330 -14.26 -19.04 -7.40
CA ALA A 330 -15.60 -19.59 -7.57
C ALA A 330 -16.59 -18.54 -8.10
N ALA A 331 -16.57 -17.32 -7.56
CA ALA A 331 -17.41 -16.22 -8.04
C ALA A 331 -17.12 -15.87 -9.51
N ARG A 332 -15.84 -15.80 -9.91
CA ARG A 332 -15.45 -15.55 -11.30
C ARG A 332 -15.84 -16.67 -12.24
N ARG A 333 -15.65 -17.94 -11.84
CA ARG A 333 -16.12 -19.10 -12.62
C ARG A 333 -17.63 -19.09 -12.80
N GLN A 334 -18.39 -18.69 -11.78
CA GLN A 334 -19.84 -18.59 -11.86
C GLN A 334 -20.31 -17.43 -12.73
N LEU A 335 -19.60 -16.29 -12.75
CA LEU A 335 -19.86 -15.20 -13.67
C LEU A 335 -19.63 -15.64 -15.13
N GLY A 336 -18.57 -16.43 -15.37
CA GLY A 336 -18.24 -16.96 -16.70
C GLY A 336 -17.68 -15.91 -17.68
N ALA A 337 -17.36 -14.71 -17.18
CA ALA A 337 -16.79 -13.59 -17.93
C ALA A 337 -15.85 -12.78 -17.02
N THR A 338 -15.01 -11.93 -17.61
CA THR A 338 -14.23 -10.95 -16.85
C THR A 338 -15.18 -9.89 -16.28
N PRO A 339 -15.10 -9.57 -14.97
CA PRO A 339 -15.87 -8.48 -14.38
C PRO A 339 -15.60 -7.15 -15.09
N ASN A 340 -16.64 -6.45 -15.48
CA ASN A 340 -16.60 -5.13 -16.10
C ASN A 340 -17.85 -4.32 -15.75
N GLU A 341 -17.90 -3.05 -16.19
CA GLU A 341 -19.02 -2.14 -15.90
C GLU A 341 -20.39 -2.71 -16.31
N ASP A 342 -20.48 -3.42 -17.43
CA ASP A 342 -21.75 -3.97 -17.95
C ASP A 342 -22.30 -5.12 -17.09
N ASN A 343 -21.43 -5.88 -16.43
CA ASN A 343 -21.81 -7.03 -15.60
C ASN A 343 -21.61 -6.80 -14.10
N ALA A 344 -21.27 -5.57 -13.68
CA ALA A 344 -20.93 -5.22 -12.30
C ALA A 344 -22.00 -5.62 -11.27
N ALA A 345 -23.28 -5.36 -11.56
CA ALA A 345 -24.38 -5.72 -10.68
C ALA A 345 -24.53 -7.24 -10.49
N GLN A 346 -24.40 -8.00 -11.59
CA GLN A 346 -24.44 -9.47 -11.55
C GLN A 346 -23.23 -10.03 -10.81
N TYR A 347 -22.04 -9.49 -11.07
CA TYR A 347 -20.81 -9.89 -10.40
C TYR A 347 -20.92 -9.68 -8.89
N ASN A 348 -21.38 -8.50 -8.44
CA ASN A 348 -21.56 -8.20 -7.02
C ASN A 348 -22.56 -9.15 -6.35
N GLN A 349 -23.67 -9.50 -7.02
CA GLN A 349 -24.64 -10.48 -6.50
C GLN A 349 -24.02 -11.88 -6.34
N ILE A 350 -23.27 -12.35 -7.33
CA ILE A 350 -22.57 -13.63 -7.29
C ILE A 350 -21.51 -13.61 -6.17
N LEU A 351 -20.69 -12.57 -6.12
CA LEU A 351 -19.63 -12.40 -5.14
C LEU A 351 -20.20 -12.44 -3.72
N THR A 352 -21.26 -11.68 -3.46
CA THR A 352 -21.97 -11.64 -2.16
C THR A 352 -22.47 -13.02 -1.77
N LYS A 353 -23.12 -13.73 -2.70
CA LYS A 353 -23.65 -15.08 -2.44
C LYS A 353 -22.54 -16.08 -2.13
N VAL A 354 -21.46 -16.10 -2.91
CA VAL A 354 -20.36 -17.05 -2.75
C VAL A 354 -19.62 -16.80 -1.43
N PHE A 355 -19.41 -15.53 -1.05
CA PHE A 355 -18.71 -15.17 0.19
C PHE A 355 -19.51 -15.37 1.48
N THR A 356 -20.77 -15.83 1.39
CA THR A 356 -21.50 -16.31 2.58
C THR A 356 -20.82 -17.54 3.22
N ALA A 357 -19.96 -18.24 2.48
CA ALA A 357 -19.12 -19.31 2.99
C ALA A 357 -17.91 -18.84 3.83
N PHE A 358 -17.60 -17.54 3.83
CA PHE A 358 -16.56 -16.96 4.68
C PHE A 358 -17.20 -16.43 5.98
N PRO A 359 -16.77 -16.88 7.18
CA PRO A 359 -17.37 -16.44 8.45
C PRO A 359 -17.30 -14.93 8.67
N ASP A 360 -18.41 -14.29 9.03
CA ASP A 360 -18.52 -12.81 9.15
C ASP A 360 -18.64 -12.32 10.60
N ASP A 361 -17.92 -13.01 11.49
CA ASP A 361 -17.88 -12.80 12.93
C ASP A 361 -16.43 -12.96 13.42
N TYR A 362 -15.90 -11.97 14.15
CA TYR A 362 -14.48 -11.97 14.55
C TYR A 362 -14.11 -13.15 15.43
N GLN A 363 -15.00 -13.60 16.32
CA GLN A 363 -14.71 -14.75 17.17
C GLN A 363 -14.58 -16.03 16.34
N THR A 364 -15.48 -16.25 15.39
CA THR A 364 -15.39 -17.40 14.47
C THR A 364 -14.13 -17.33 13.60
N LEU A 365 -13.77 -16.13 13.12
CA LEU A 365 -12.53 -15.93 12.36
C LEU A 365 -11.27 -16.26 13.18
N HIS A 366 -11.26 -15.90 14.46
CA HIS A 366 -10.20 -16.23 15.40
C HIS A 366 -10.14 -17.74 15.69
N ASP A 367 -11.27 -18.34 16.06
CA ASP A 367 -11.36 -19.75 16.49
C ASP A 367 -10.99 -20.70 15.34
N GLU A 368 -11.35 -20.35 14.10
CA GLU A 368 -10.97 -21.10 12.91
C GLU A 368 -9.57 -20.75 12.38
N GLY A 369 -8.87 -19.78 12.97
CA GLY A 369 -7.53 -19.36 12.56
C GLY A 369 -7.49 -18.76 11.15
N LEU A 370 -8.50 -17.96 10.79
CA LEU A 370 -8.66 -17.34 9.47
C LEU A 370 -8.07 -15.93 9.39
N ALA A 371 -7.97 -15.23 10.51
CA ALA A 371 -7.46 -13.86 10.58
C ALA A 371 -6.54 -13.64 11.78
N TYR A 372 -5.75 -12.57 11.74
CA TYR A 372 -4.86 -12.17 12.83
C TYR A 372 -5.53 -11.14 13.74
N PHE A 373 -5.30 -11.27 15.05
CA PHE A 373 -5.92 -10.43 16.08
C PHE A 373 -4.89 -9.93 17.09
N TYR A 374 -5.08 -8.71 17.57
CA TYR A 374 -4.47 -8.25 18.80
C TYR A 374 -5.24 -8.86 19.98
N TYR A 375 -4.51 -9.33 20.99
CA TYR A 375 -5.08 -9.66 22.29
C TYR A 375 -4.93 -8.45 23.21
N GLN A 376 -5.97 -8.15 23.97
CA GLN A 376 -5.98 -7.12 24.99
C GLN A 376 -6.70 -7.61 26.24
N LEU A 377 -6.27 -7.20 27.42
CA LEU A 377 -7.03 -7.41 28.65
C LEU A 377 -8.30 -6.55 28.60
N THR A 378 -9.41 -7.09 29.07
CA THR A 378 -10.63 -6.30 29.25
C THR A 378 -10.48 -5.31 30.41
N ASP A 379 -11.24 -4.22 30.37
CA ASP A 379 -11.18 -3.18 31.41
C ASP A 379 -11.59 -3.77 32.77
N SER A 380 -12.57 -4.68 32.78
CA SER A 380 -12.98 -5.43 33.98
C SER A 380 -11.87 -6.31 34.55
N THR A 381 -11.00 -6.87 33.70
CA THR A 381 -9.86 -7.68 34.13
C THR A 381 -8.74 -6.82 34.70
N LEU A 382 -8.48 -5.66 34.11
CA LEU A 382 -7.50 -4.71 34.63
C LEU A 382 -7.89 -4.18 36.02
N ASP A 383 -9.18 -3.92 36.23
CA ASP A 383 -9.70 -3.31 37.45
C ASP A 383 -10.08 -4.30 38.57
N SER A 384 -10.02 -5.62 38.35
CA SER A 384 -10.44 -6.63 39.33
C SER A 384 -9.35 -7.62 39.75
N GLU A 385 -9.22 -7.85 41.07
CA GLU A 385 -8.33 -8.89 41.61
C GLU A 385 -8.72 -10.30 41.12
N ASP A 386 -10.01 -10.56 40.92
CA ASP A 386 -10.52 -11.85 40.41
C ASP A 386 -10.13 -12.09 38.95
N GLY A 387 -10.18 -11.07 38.08
CA GLY A 387 -9.75 -11.16 36.69
C GLY A 387 -8.25 -11.39 36.56
N GLN A 388 -7.45 -10.67 37.36
CA GLN A 388 -6.00 -10.89 37.45
C GLN A 388 -5.66 -12.29 37.98
N ALA A 389 -6.40 -12.79 38.98
CA ALA A 389 -6.23 -14.13 39.52
C ALA A 389 -6.58 -15.23 38.51
N LEU A 390 -7.63 -15.03 37.69
CA LEU A 390 -8.01 -15.97 36.62
C LEU A 390 -6.95 -16.02 35.51
N LEU A 391 -6.39 -14.87 35.13
CA LEU A 391 -5.28 -14.81 34.17
C LEU A 391 -4.04 -15.54 34.72
N ALA A 392 -3.64 -15.25 35.96
CA ALA A 392 -2.50 -15.88 36.63
C ALA A 392 -2.69 -17.40 36.84
N ALA A 393 -3.92 -17.86 37.09
CA ALA A 393 -4.23 -19.28 37.21
C ALA A 393 -4.20 -20.01 35.84
N THR A 394 -4.47 -19.28 34.75
CA THR A 394 -4.55 -19.85 33.40
C THR A 394 -3.20 -19.87 32.69
N LEU A 395 -2.30 -18.94 33.04
CA LEU A 395 -1.05 -18.71 32.33
C LEU A 395 0.11 -18.69 33.32
N THR A 396 0.85 -19.79 33.41
CA THR A 396 2.17 -19.77 34.06
C THR A 396 3.21 -19.25 33.07
N ASN A 397 4.25 -18.55 33.53
CA ASN A 397 5.29 -17.97 32.65
C ASN A 397 5.97 -19.02 31.72
N ASP A 398 6.01 -20.30 32.12
CA ASP A 398 6.56 -21.40 31.31
C ASP A 398 5.61 -21.89 30.18
N ASP A 399 4.35 -21.43 30.15
CA ASP A 399 3.29 -21.88 29.23
C ASP A 399 3.04 -20.95 28.04
N LEU A 400 3.71 -19.79 27.95
CA LEU A 400 3.50 -18.79 26.88
C LEU A 400 3.62 -19.38 25.46
N ASN A 401 4.66 -20.21 25.25
CA ASN A 401 4.89 -20.91 23.98
C ASN A 401 3.95 -22.12 23.76
N LYS A 402 3.01 -22.38 24.66
CA LYS A 402 2.10 -23.54 24.67
C LYS A 402 0.63 -23.15 24.86
N VAL A 403 0.29 -21.87 24.86
CA VAL A 403 -1.12 -21.45 24.94
C VAL A 403 -1.81 -21.86 23.65
N THR A 404 -2.70 -22.83 23.75
CA THR A 404 -3.46 -23.31 22.59
C THR A 404 -4.55 -22.31 22.25
N ASN A 405 -4.97 -22.26 20.98
CA ASN A 405 -6.09 -21.43 20.55
C ASN A 405 -7.34 -21.71 21.43
N ALA A 406 -7.61 -22.97 21.76
CA ALA A 406 -8.72 -23.33 22.67
C ALA A 406 -8.66 -22.68 24.06
N LYS A 407 -7.45 -22.45 24.63
CA LYS A 407 -7.30 -21.71 25.89
C LYS A 407 -7.55 -20.22 25.70
N LEU A 408 -7.09 -19.64 24.59
CA LEU A 408 -7.36 -18.23 24.25
C LEU A 408 -8.85 -18.00 24.05
N THR A 409 -9.53 -18.88 23.30
CA THR A 409 -10.99 -18.87 23.15
C THR A 409 -11.71 -18.95 24.50
N ALA A 410 -11.23 -19.76 25.44
CA ALA A 410 -11.83 -19.81 26.79
C ALA A 410 -11.68 -18.48 27.53
N LEU A 411 -10.48 -17.88 27.51
CA LEU A 411 -10.24 -16.56 28.12
C LEU A 411 -11.05 -15.43 27.48
N ILE A 412 -11.31 -15.52 26.17
CA ILE A 412 -12.18 -14.58 25.46
C ILE A 412 -13.64 -14.77 25.90
N ASN A 413 -14.11 -16.02 25.98
CA ASN A 413 -15.47 -16.35 26.44
C ASN A 413 -15.72 -15.97 27.89
N ASP A 414 -14.69 -16.06 28.74
CA ASP A 414 -14.73 -15.66 30.15
C ASP A 414 -14.54 -14.13 30.33
N GLU A 415 -14.51 -13.35 29.23
CA GLU A 415 -14.32 -11.90 29.20
C GLU A 415 -13.02 -11.42 29.88
N VAL A 416 -12.00 -12.28 29.94
CA VAL A 416 -10.66 -11.94 30.45
C VAL A 416 -9.86 -11.20 29.38
N LEU A 417 -9.90 -11.74 28.16
CA LEU A 417 -9.30 -11.15 26.98
C LEU A 417 -10.39 -10.65 26.02
N ARG A 418 -10.08 -9.57 25.31
CA ARG A 418 -10.76 -9.19 24.07
C ARG A 418 -9.80 -9.36 22.89
N ILE A 419 -10.37 -9.61 21.73
CA ILE A 419 -9.65 -9.62 20.45
C ILE A 419 -10.02 -8.38 19.64
N GLU A 420 -9.03 -7.76 19.02
CA GLU A 420 -9.23 -6.67 18.07
C GLU A 420 -8.55 -7.05 16.75
N PRO A 421 -9.17 -6.79 15.58
CA PRO A 421 -8.59 -7.21 14.30
C PRO A 421 -7.28 -6.48 14.02
N ILE A 422 -6.24 -7.21 13.62
CA ILE A 422 -5.04 -6.58 13.06
C ILE A 422 -5.38 -6.11 11.65
N VAL A 423 -5.39 -4.79 11.45
CA VAL A 423 -5.68 -4.20 10.15
C VAL A 423 -4.69 -4.68 9.08
N TYR A 424 -5.21 -4.94 7.88
CA TYR A 424 -4.40 -5.33 6.73
C TYR A 424 -3.66 -4.11 6.15
N GLU A 425 -2.33 -4.16 6.17
CA GLU A 425 -1.40 -3.11 5.73
C GLU A 425 -0.88 -3.30 4.30
N ASP A 426 -1.19 -4.43 3.68
CA ASP A 426 -0.66 -4.79 2.36
C ASP A 426 -1.71 -4.59 1.26
N PHE A 427 -1.51 -5.22 0.11
CA PHE A 427 -2.31 -5.01 -1.09
C PHE A 427 -2.97 -6.30 -1.55
N LEU A 428 -4.09 -6.18 -2.27
CA LEU A 428 -4.78 -7.33 -2.82
C LEU A 428 -3.85 -8.18 -3.71
N PRO A 429 -4.03 -9.52 -3.74
CA PRO A 429 -3.29 -10.38 -4.65
C PRO A 429 -3.52 -10.00 -6.11
N VAL A 430 -2.64 -10.51 -6.98
CA VAL A 430 -2.80 -10.51 -8.44
C VAL A 430 -4.16 -11.11 -8.86
N SER A 431 -4.64 -12.12 -8.11
CA SER A 431 -5.95 -12.71 -8.30
C SER A 431 -7.07 -11.68 -8.15
N ALA A 432 -6.88 -10.55 -7.49
CA ALA A 432 -7.85 -9.47 -7.32
C ALA A 432 -7.48 -8.17 -8.05
N ALA A 433 -6.37 -8.13 -8.80
CA ALA A 433 -5.75 -6.98 -9.47
C ALA A 433 -6.50 -6.46 -10.73
N GLY A 434 -7.83 -6.49 -10.76
CA GLY A 434 -8.61 -5.99 -11.90
C GLY A 434 -8.39 -4.50 -12.17
N ILE A 435 -7.96 -3.73 -11.16
CA ILE A 435 -7.71 -2.29 -11.22
C ILE A 435 -6.51 -2.01 -12.11
N PHE A 436 -5.51 -2.89 -12.11
CA PHE A 436 -4.34 -2.73 -12.96
C PHE A 436 -4.72 -2.85 -14.43
N GLN A 437 -5.53 -3.84 -14.81
CA GLN A 437 -6.03 -3.98 -16.18
C GLN A 437 -7.02 -2.86 -16.55
N SER A 438 -7.97 -2.55 -15.67
CA SER A 438 -9.04 -1.60 -15.98
C SER A 438 -8.62 -0.14 -15.93
N ASN A 439 -7.49 0.20 -15.29
CA ASN A 439 -6.86 1.53 -15.41
C ASN A 439 -6.08 1.69 -16.72
N LEU A 440 -5.66 0.60 -17.35
CA LEU A 440 -4.96 0.60 -18.63
C LEU A 440 -6.00 0.43 -19.75
N GLN A 441 -6.46 1.54 -20.36
CA GLN A 441 -7.46 1.52 -21.45
C GLN A 441 -7.25 0.36 -22.43
N GLU A 442 -8.27 -0.50 -22.62
CA GLU A 442 -8.35 -1.65 -23.55
C GLU A 442 -6.98 -2.17 -24.04
N ALA A 443 -6.06 -2.47 -23.12
CA ALA A 443 -4.85 -3.17 -23.49
C ALA A 443 -5.26 -4.57 -23.96
N GLN A 444 -4.88 -4.95 -25.18
CA GLN A 444 -5.10 -6.31 -25.67
C GLN A 444 -4.50 -7.28 -24.64
N PRO A 445 -5.27 -8.24 -24.11
CA PRO A 445 -4.76 -9.16 -23.11
C PRO A 445 -3.57 -9.92 -23.70
N SER A 446 -2.38 -9.55 -23.27
CA SER A 446 -1.13 -10.21 -23.61
C SER A 446 -0.77 -11.07 -22.41
N GLN A 447 -0.81 -12.40 -22.55
CA GLN A 447 -0.27 -13.29 -21.54
C GLN A 447 1.25 -13.28 -21.68
N TYR A 448 1.94 -12.80 -20.66
CA TYR A 448 3.40 -12.87 -20.62
C TYR A 448 3.81 -14.25 -20.07
N ASP A 449 4.41 -15.07 -20.92
CA ASP A 449 5.00 -16.38 -20.54
C ASP A 449 6.40 -16.21 -19.92
N GLY A 450 6.58 -15.20 -19.06
CA GLY A 450 7.81 -14.96 -18.32
C GLY A 450 7.77 -15.60 -16.94
N TYR A 451 8.74 -16.44 -16.61
CA TYR A 451 8.93 -16.84 -15.21
C TYR A 451 9.43 -15.60 -14.45
N SER A 452 8.60 -15.03 -13.58
CA SER A 452 9.08 -14.07 -12.61
C SER A 452 9.68 -14.80 -11.42
N SER A 453 10.89 -14.41 -11.02
CA SER A 453 11.52 -14.92 -9.83
C SER A 453 11.59 -13.81 -8.79
N GLN A 454 10.99 -14.05 -7.61
CA GLN A 454 11.19 -13.19 -6.44
C GLN A 454 12.69 -12.96 -6.18
N GLN A 455 13.54 -13.96 -6.45
CA GLN A 455 14.99 -13.85 -6.28
C GLN A 455 15.63 -12.82 -7.22
N GLU A 456 15.12 -12.67 -8.45
CA GLU A 456 15.62 -11.65 -9.37
C GLU A 456 15.21 -10.25 -8.90
N PHE A 457 13.97 -10.11 -8.42
CA PHE A 457 13.51 -8.84 -7.84
C PHE A 457 14.30 -8.47 -6.58
N GLU A 458 14.53 -9.41 -5.67
CA GLU A 458 15.32 -9.19 -4.45
C GLU A 458 16.79 -8.85 -4.75
N ARG A 459 17.37 -9.46 -5.80
CA ARG A 459 18.70 -9.09 -6.30
C ARG A 459 18.72 -7.64 -6.78
N ASP A 460 17.74 -7.25 -7.59
CA ASP A 460 17.65 -5.90 -8.16
C ASP A 460 17.32 -4.84 -7.10
N LEU A 461 16.52 -5.21 -6.10
CA LEU A 461 16.21 -4.43 -4.90
C LEU A 461 17.43 -4.28 -3.97
N GLY A 462 18.30 -5.28 -3.93
CA GLY A 462 19.47 -5.34 -3.04
C GLY A 462 19.14 -5.74 -1.60
N ALA A 463 17.97 -6.32 -1.36
CA ALA A 463 17.53 -6.82 -0.05
C ALA A 463 16.47 -7.92 -0.22
N ALA A 464 16.33 -8.78 0.79
CA ALA A 464 15.22 -9.71 0.86
C ALA A 464 13.90 -8.97 1.15
N ILE A 465 12.81 -9.49 0.62
CA ILE A 465 11.47 -9.00 0.93
C ILE A 465 10.98 -9.65 2.23
N TYR A 466 10.34 -8.85 3.10
CA TYR A 466 9.68 -9.38 4.29
C TYR A 466 8.38 -10.10 3.92
N ASP A 467 8.15 -11.25 4.56
CA ASP A 467 6.88 -11.98 4.50
C ASP A 467 5.85 -11.25 5.37
N GLU A 468 4.77 -10.75 4.75
CA GLU A 468 3.72 -10.03 5.46
C GLU A 468 3.02 -10.89 6.53
N MET A 469 2.84 -12.19 6.28
CA MET A 469 2.14 -13.07 7.21
C MET A 469 2.96 -13.29 8.47
N ALA A 470 4.28 -13.40 8.34
CA ALA A 470 5.19 -13.49 9.48
C ALA A 470 5.16 -12.21 10.33
N LEU A 471 5.01 -11.04 9.71
CA LEU A 471 4.87 -9.77 10.43
C LEU A 471 3.56 -9.72 11.23
N TYR A 472 2.43 -10.11 10.63
CA TYR A 472 1.15 -10.16 11.34
C TYR A 472 1.15 -11.19 12.48
N GLU A 473 1.77 -12.36 12.26
CA GLU A 473 1.94 -13.37 13.30
C GLU A 473 2.78 -12.82 14.48
N ALA A 474 3.85 -12.09 14.18
CA ALA A 474 4.66 -11.44 15.21
C ALA A 474 3.89 -10.35 15.98
N MET A 475 3.08 -9.52 15.30
CA MET A 475 2.22 -8.52 15.95
C MET A 475 1.21 -9.17 16.89
N GLN A 476 0.55 -10.23 16.43
CA GLN A 476 -0.39 -11.01 17.25
C GLN A 476 0.32 -11.59 18.48
N ALA A 477 1.46 -12.25 18.29
CA ALA A 477 2.23 -12.84 19.38
C ALA A 477 2.71 -11.79 20.40
N GLN A 478 3.19 -10.64 19.91
CA GLN A 478 3.65 -9.54 20.77
C GLN A 478 2.50 -8.95 21.60
N SER A 479 1.30 -8.78 21.03
CA SER A 479 0.15 -8.30 21.78
C SER A 479 -0.28 -9.25 22.90
N LEU A 480 -0.19 -10.56 22.64
CA LEU A 480 -0.41 -11.57 23.65
C LEU A 480 0.66 -11.48 24.75
N GLU A 481 1.95 -11.43 24.40
CA GLU A 481 3.03 -11.29 25.37
C GLU A 481 2.87 -10.03 26.26
N GLN A 482 2.46 -8.90 25.67
CA GLN A 482 2.19 -7.66 26.39
C GLN A 482 1.03 -7.81 27.40
N CYS A 483 -0.07 -8.45 27.02
CA CYS A 483 -1.18 -8.73 27.94
C CYS A 483 -0.71 -9.52 29.15
N LEU A 484 0.20 -10.48 28.93
CA LEU A 484 0.61 -11.42 29.96
C LEU A 484 1.70 -10.88 30.86
N SER A 485 2.59 -10.04 30.32
CA SER A 485 3.58 -9.29 31.12
C SER A 485 2.96 -8.19 31.98
N SER A 486 1.77 -7.70 31.63
CA SER A 486 1.05 -6.66 32.39
C SER A 486 0.47 -7.17 33.71
N VAL A 487 0.40 -8.49 33.88
CA VAL A 487 -0.01 -9.14 35.13
C VAL A 487 1.24 -9.71 35.78
N ASN A 488 1.74 -9.01 36.80
CA ASN A 488 2.85 -9.51 37.62
C ASN A 488 2.46 -10.85 38.24
N ILE A 489 3.00 -11.95 37.72
CA ILE A 489 3.07 -13.25 38.41
C ILE A 489 4.32 -13.29 39.27
#